data_AF-A0A2S3U8A1-F1
#
_entry.id   AF-A0A2S3U8A1-F1
#
_cell.length_a   1.000
_cell.length_b   1.000
_cell.length_c   1.000
_cell.angle_alpha   90.00
_cell.angle_beta   90.00
_cell.angle_gamma   90.00
#
_symmetry.space_group_name_H-M   'P 1'
#
loop_
_entity.id
_entity.type
_entity.pdbx_description
1 polymer ?
#
loop_
_entity_poly.entity_id
_entity_poly.type
_entity_poly.pdbx_seq_one_letter_code
_entity_poly.pdbx_strand_id
1 'polypeptide(L)'
;MLPIMIFIIALIFRVKPAKALRSALTIGIGMVGINLVINLLTTNIGPAAKAMVKRFGFHLTIVDVGWPSAAAGAWAQPISSILIPILLVVNIILIMLKVTKTLDIDIWNYWHMVAAGSVAYICHKKLGLQYYFGNFIHGFLPYYCRQNCKKRTRFLWIGGY
;
A
#
# COMPACT_ATOMS: atom_id res chain seq x y z
N MET A 1 -14.45 -7.63 2.70
CA MET A 1 -13.30 -8.20 3.44
C MET A 1 -12.64 -7.18 4.36
N LEU A 2 -12.23 -6.02 3.86
CA LEU A 2 -11.56 -4.96 4.64
C LEU A 2 -12.31 -4.52 5.94
N PRO A 3 -13.64 -4.28 5.92
CA PRO A 3 -14.37 -3.88 7.14
C PRO A 3 -14.41 -4.96 8.23
N ILE A 4 -14.53 -6.22 7.81
CA ILE A 4 -14.56 -7.38 8.72
C ILE A 4 -13.19 -7.54 9.39
N MET A 5 -12.11 -7.37 8.62
CA MET A 5 -10.74 -7.45 9.15
C MET A 5 -10.45 -6.34 10.17
N ILE A 6 -10.85 -5.10 9.88
CA ILE A 6 -10.69 -3.98 10.82
C ILE A 6 -11.54 -4.17 12.09
N PHE A 7 -12.74 -4.73 11.95
CA PHE A 7 -13.58 -5.08 13.10
C PHE A 7 -12.90 -6.10 14.03
N ILE A 8 -12.34 -7.18 13.46
CA ILE A 8 -11.61 -8.22 14.21
C ILE A 8 -10.38 -7.62 14.91
N ILE A 9 -9.58 -6.81 14.20
CA ILE A 9 -8.40 -6.16 14.76
C ILE A 9 -8.78 -5.22 15.91
N ALA A 10 -9.84 -4.43 15.75
CA ALA A 10 -10.32 -3.54 16.81
C ALA A 10 -10.75 -4.30 18.08
N LEU A 11 -11.33 -5.49 17.92
CA LEU A 11 -11.66 -6.37 19.05
C LEU A 11 -10.40 -6.93 19.75
N ILE A 12 -9.37 -7.31 18.98
CA ILE A 12 -8.08 -7.77 19.54
C ILE A 12 -7.44 -6.67 20.40
N PHE A 13 -7.51 -5.40 19.95
CA PHE A 13 -7.05 -4.24 20.72
C PHE A 13 -7.99 -3.82 21.87
N ARG A 14 -8.98 -4.65 22.22
CA ARG A 14 -9.95 -4.42 23.31
C ARG A 14 -10.74 -3.11 23.17
N VAL A 15 -11.01 -2.68 21.93
CA VAL A 15 -11.95 -1.58 21.68
C VAL A 15 -13.37 -2.08 21.96
N LYS A 16 -14.20 -1.24 22.61
CA LYS A 16 -15.61 -1.57 22.89
C LYS A 16 -16.31 -2.03 21.59
N PRO A 17 -17.06 -3.15 21.58
CA PRO A 17 -17.65 -3.72 20.36
C PRO A 17 -18.53 -2.73 19.59
N ALA A 18 -19.30 -1.91 20.30
CA ALA A 18 -20.15 -0.88 19.70
C ALA A 18 -19.33 0.20 18.94
N LYS A 19 -18.14 0.55 19.44
CA LYS A 19 -17.25 1.50 18.78
C LYS A 19 -16.52 0.85 17.60
N ALA A 20 -16.07 -0.39 17.77
CA ALA A 20 -15.44 -1.19 16.71
C ALA A 20 -16.37 -1.38 15.49
N LEU A 21 -17.65 -1.69 15.73
CA LEU A 21 -18.65 -1.88 14.68
C LEU A 21 -18.87 -0.59 13.89
N ARG A 22 -19.06 0.54 14.59
CA ARG A 22 -19.23 1.85 13.96
C ARG A 22 -18.02 2.22 13.09
N SER A 23 -16.80 2.06 13.60
CA SER A 23 -15.59 2.35 12.82
C SER A 23 -15.45 1.45 11.59
N ALA A 24 -15.73 0.15 11.73
CA ALA A 24 -15.68 -0.78 10.61
C ALA A 24 -16.72 -0.44 9.53
N LEU A 25 -17.95 -0.09 9.93
CA LEU A 25 -19.01 0.32 9.00
C LEU A 25 -18.68 1.64 8.30
N THR A 26 -18.16 2.64 9.01
CA THR A 26 -17.76 3.91 8.40
C THR A 26 -16.70 3.70 7.31
N ILE A 27 -15.70 2.86 7.55
CA ILE A 27 -14.67 2.53 6.57
C ILE A 27 -15.26 1.73 5.40
N GLY A 28 -16.18 0.80 5.69
CA GLY A 28 -16.88 0.04 4.66
C GLY A 28 -17.69 0.92 3.70
N ILE A 29 -18.49 1.84 4.25
CA ILE A 29 -19.29 2.79 3.45
C ILE A 29 -18.37 3.71 2.65
N GLY A 30 -17.28 4.20 3.25
CA GLY A 30 -16.28 5.02 2.56
C GLY A 30 -15.66 4.28 1.37
N MET A 31 -15.30 3.00 1.54
CA MET A 31 -14.74 2.20 0.46
C MET A 31 -15.74 1.95 -0.68
N VAL A 32 -17.03 1.73 -0.36
CA VAL A 32 -18.09 1.62 -1.38
C VAL A 32 -18.26 2.93 -2.14
N GLY A 33 -18.25 4.07 -1.44
CA GLY A 33 -18.33 5.40 -2.06
C GLY A 33 -17.18 5.70 -3.02
N ILE A 34 -15.95 5.37 -2.64
CA ILE A 34 -14.77 5.52 -3.51
C ILE A 34 -14.93 4.67 -4.78
N ASN A 35 -15.33 3.40 -4.65
CA ASN A 35 -15.53 2.52 -5.80
C ASN A 35 -16.65 3.03 -6.72
N LEU A 36 -17.71 3.61 -6.18
CA LEU A 36 -18.78 4.23 -6.98
C LEU A 36 -18.24 5.38 -7.83
N VAL A 37 -17.45 6.29 -7.24
CA VAL A 37 -16.85 7.43 -7.95
C VAL A 37 -15.86 6.95 -9.01
N ILE A 38 -14.98 6.00 -8.68
CA ILE A 38 -14.04 5.42 -9.65
C ILE A 38 -14.79 4.79 -10.83
N ASN A 39 -15.85 4.03 -10.57
CA ASN A 39 -16.65 3.43 -11.63
C ASN A 39 -17.32 4.48 -12.51
N LEU A 40 -17.85 5.54 -11.91
CA LEU A 40 -18.47 6.65 -12.65
C LEU A 40 -17.46 7.37 -13.55
N LEU A 41 -16.27 7.69 -13.02
CA LEU A 41 -15.20 8.31 -13.79
C LEU A 41 -14.71 7.37 -14.91
N THR A 42 -14.49 6.10 -14.61
CA THR A 42 -14.00 5.11 -15.59
C THR A 42 -15.01 4.90 -16.73
N THR A 43 -16.30 4.87 -16.42
CA THR A 43 -17.37 4.65 -17.42
C THR A 43 -17.58 5.88 -18.30
N ASN A 44 -17.50 7.09 -17.75
CA ASN A 44 -17.74 8.32 -18.51
C ASN A 44 -16.47 8.83 -19.23
N ILE A 45 -15.31 8.77 -18.57
CA ILE A 45 -14.05 9.33 -19.08
C ILE A 45 -13.25 8.27 -19.87
N GLY A 46 -13.40 6.99 -19.55
CA GLY A 46 -12.70 5.89 -20.23
C GLY A 46 -12.88 5.88 -21.76
N PRO A 47 -14.11 6.01 -22.29
CA PRO A 47 -14.33 6.10 -23.74
C PRO A 47 -13.69 7.33 -24.39
N ALA A 48 -13.72 8.48 -23.70
CA ALA A 48 -13.09 9.70 -24.18
C ALA A 48 -11.55 9.57 -24.22
N ALA A 49 -10.94 8.95 -23.20
CA ALA A 49 -9.52 8.66 -23.17
C ALA A 49 -9.09 7.71 -24.31
N LYS A 50 -9.88 6.65 -24.58
CA LYS A 50 -9.63 5.74 -25.72
C LYS A 50 -9.78 6.45 -27.07
N ALA A 51 -10.76 7.34 -27.21
CA ALA A 51 -10.93 8.15 -28.41
C ALA A 51 -9.75 9.12 -28.64
N MET A 52 -9.20 9.70 -27.57
CA MET A 52 -7.98 10.49 -27.61
C MET A 52 -6.79 9.66 -28.12
N VAL A 53 -6.52 8.50 -27.51
CA VAL A 53 -5.44 7.59 -27.92
C VAL A 53 -5.54 7.22 -29.41
N LYS A 54 -6.76 6.93 -29.90
CA LYS A 54 -7.01 6.61 -31.33
C LYS A 54 -6.75 7.80 -32.26
N ARG A 55 -7.04 9.04 -31.84
CA ARG A 55 -6.83 10.25 -32.64
C ARG A 55 -5.37 10.67 -32.71
N PHE A 56 -4.62 10.50 -31.62
CA PHE A 56 -3.20 10.84 -31.55
C PHE A 56 -2.28 9.72 -32.07
N GLY A 57 -2.82 8.57 -32.47
CA GLY A 57 -2.05 7.45 -33.01
C GLY A 57 -1.19 6.72 -31.95
N PHE A 58 -1.52 6.87 -30.67
CA PHE A 58 -0.81 6.16 -29.60
C PHE A 58 -1.30 4.71 -29.49
N HIS A 59 -0.38 3.78 -29.24
CA HIS A 59 -0.70 2.37 -28.96
C HIS A 59 -0.75 2.10 -27.45
N LEU A 60 -1.71 2.71 -26.74
CA LEU A 60 -1.94 2.44 -25.32
C LEU A 60 -2.99 1.34 -25.14
N THR A 61 -2.55 0.14 -24.79
CA THR A 61 -3.41 -1.04 -24.57
C THR A 61 -3.91 -1.16 -23.13
N ILE A 62 -3.35 -0.39 -22.19
CA ILE A 62 -3.59 -0.51 -20.74
C ILE A 62 -4.21 0.78 -20.21
N VAL A 63 -5.21 0.63 -19.34
CA VAL A 63 -5.85 1.73 -18.60
C VAL A 63 -5.41 1.63 -17.15
N ASP A 64 -4.94 2.74 -16.56
CA ASP A 64 -4.58 2.79 -15.14
C ASP A 64 -5.85 2.71 -14.29
N VAL A 65 -5.94 1.64 -13.51
CA VAL A 65 -7.06 1.32 -12.61
C VAL A 65 -6.85 1.89 -11.19
N GLY A 66 -5.73 2.60 -10.99
CA GLY A 66 -5.39 3.29 -9.76
C GLY A 66 -4.67 2.43 -8.72
N TRP A 67 -4.35 3.08 -7.60
CA TRP A 67 -3.57 2.50 -6.52
C TRP A 67 -4.17 1.25 -5.83
N PRO A 68 -5.51 1.07 -5.68
CA PRO A 68 -6.05 -0.10 -4.98
C PRO A 68 -5.79 -1.41 -5.73
N SER A 69 -5.82 -1.37 -7.06
CA SER A 69 -5.54 -2.53 -7.91
C SER A 69 -4.04 -2.88 -7.91
N ALA A 70 -3.17 -1.86 -7.99
CA ALA A 70 -1.72 -2.04 -7.87
C ALA A 70 -1.34 -2.63 -6.50
N ALA A 71 -1.95 -2.15 -5.42
CA ALA A 71 -1.75 -2.68 -4.08
C ALA A 71 -2.16 -4.16 -4.01
N ALA A 72 -3.38 -4.50 -4.44
CA ALA A 72 -3.85 -5.88 -4.47
C ALA A 72 -2.93 -6.81 -5.30
N GLY A 73 -2.43 -6.32 -6.44
CA GLY A 73 -1.47 -7.03 -7.29
C GLY A 73 -0.14 -7.29 -6.59
N ALA A 74 0.37 -6.33 -5.81
CA ALA A 74 1.58 -6.49 -5.01
C ALA A 74 1.40 -7.50 -3.87
N TRP A 75 0.25 -7.49 -3.18
CA TRP A 75 -0.06 -8.44 -2.11
C TRP A 75 -0.26 -9.88 -2.61
N ALA A 76 -0.69 -10.06 -3.85
CA ALA A 76 -0.90 -11.37 -4.45
C ALA A 76 0.40 -12.13 -4.78
N GLN A 77 1.56 -11.48 -4.66
CA GLN A 77 2.84 -12.08 -5.02
C GLN A 77 3.38 -12.98 -3.89
N PRO A 78 3.98 -14.14 -4.21
CA PRO A 78 4.51 -15.05 -3.20
C PRO A 78 5.66 -14.44 -2.39
N ILE A 79 6.33 -13.42 -2.92
CA ILE A 79 7.43 -12.71 -2.24
C ILE A 79 6.95 -11.84 -1.07
N SER A 80 5.68 -11.42 -1.09
CA SER A 80 5.11 -10.43 -0.19
C SER A 80 5.06 -10.93 1.25
N SER A 81 4.73 -12.21 1.45
CA SER A 81 4.69 -12.86 2.76
C SER A 81 6.04 -12.86 3.49
N ILE A 82 7.16 -12.91 2.76
CA ILE A 82 8.51 -12.91 3.32
C ILE A 82 9.02 -11.47 3.52
N LEU A 83 8.67 -10.55 2.63
CA LEU A 83 9.09 -9.15 2.71
C LEU A 83 8.55 -8.42 3.93
N ILE A 84 7.29 -8.67 4.34
CA ILE A 84 6.66 -7.99 5.48
C ILE A 84 7.45 -8.16 6.79
N PRO A 85 7.76 -9.38 7.27
CA PRO A 85 8.53 -9.54 8.50
C PRO A 85 9.94 -8.96 8.37
N ILE A 86 10.56 -9.03 7.20
CA ILE A 86 11.90 -8.46 7.01
C ILE A 86 11.87 -6.93 7.09
N LEU A 87 10.88 -6.28 6.46
CA LEU A 87 10.70 -4.83 6.53
C LEU A 87 10.50 -4.34 7.97
N LEU A 88 9.73 -5.10 8.76
CA LEU A 88 9.54 -4.82 10.18
C LEU A 88 10.85 -4.95 10.97
N VAL A 89 11.62 -6.03 10.74
CA VAL A 89 12.92 -6.25 11.39
C VAL A 89 13.91 -5.14 11.04
N VAL A 90 13.97 -4.72 9.78
CA VAL A 90 14.87 -3.64 9.36
C VAL A 90 14.45 -2.30 9.97
N ASN A 91 13.15 -2.03 10.10
CA ASN A 91 12.66 -0.84 10.80
C ASN A 91 13.07 -0.84 12.28
N ILE A 92 13.00 -1.99 12.96
CA ILE A 92 13.49 -2.17 14.32
C ILE A 92 15.00 -1.92 14.41
N ILE A 93 15.80 -2.45 13.48
CA ILE A 93 17.26 -2.23 13.43
C ILE A 93 17.57 -0.73 13.25
N LEU A 94 16.85 -0.03 12.38
CA LEU A 94 17.06 1.41 12.20
C LEU A 94 16.74 2.24 13.45
N ILE A 95 15.79 1.79 14.28
CA ILE A 95 15.48 2.43 15.57
C ILE A 95 16.64 2.20 16.55
N MET A 96 17.20 0.99 16.59
CA MET A 96 18.37 0.69 17.42
C MET A 96 19.59 1.53 17.00
N LEU A 97 19.78 1.72 15.69
CA LEU A 97 20.82 2.59 15.12
C LEU A 97 20.50 4.09 15.23
N LYS A 98 19.37 4.46 15.87
CA LYS A 98 18.88 5.85 16.05
C LYS A 98 18.70 6.65 14.76
N VAL A 99 18.57 5.97 13.62
CA VAL A 99 18.29 6.61 12.32
C VAL A 99 16.81 7.01 12.24
N THR A 100 15.92 6.20 12.81
CA THR A 100 14.47 6.43 12.90
C THR A 100 14.02 6.52 14.36
N LYS A 101 12.92 7.25 14.63
CA LYS A 101 12.29 7.34 15.98
C LYS A 101 10.90 6.68 16.05
N THR A 102 10.47 6.03 14.98
CA THR A 102 9.09 5.55 14.82
C THR A 102 9.09 4.11 14.33
N LEU A 103 8.37 3.24 15.06
CA LEU A 103 8.04 1.89 14.63
C LEU A 103 6.82 1.93 13.72
N ASP A 104 6.98 1.43 12.50
CA ASP A 104 5.86 1.34 11.57
C ASP A 104 5.12 0.01 11.71
N ILE A 105 3.92 0.07 12.29
CA ILE A 105 3.06 -1.07 12.58
C ILE A 105 1.96 -1.20 11.50
N ASP A 106 1.84 -0.23 10.58
CA ASP A 106 0.83 -0.28 9.53
C ASP A 106 1.26 -1.20 8.38
N ILE A 107 0.93 -2.48 8.55
CA ILE A 107 1.20 -3.53 7.57
C ILE A 107 0.60 -3.18 6.20
N TRP A 108 -0.54 -2.48 6.15
CA TRP A 108 -1.15 -2.11 4.86
C TRP A 108 -0.23 -1.19 4.06
N ASN A 109 0.51 -0.29 4.72
CA ASN A 109 1.36 0.68 4.04
C ASN A 109 2.64 0.08 3.45
N TYR A 110 2.98 -1.16 3.80
CA TYR A 110 4.14 -1.85 3.22
C TYR A 110 3.92 -2.19 1.74
N TRP A 111 2.69 -2.06 1.22
CA TRP A 111 2.36 -2.37 -0.16
C TRP A 111 3.21 -1.61 -1.18
N HIS A 112 3.59 -0.36 -0.94
CA HIS A 112 4.45 0.39 -1.86
C HIS A 112 5.84 -0.25 -2.00
N MET A 113 6.39 -0.71 -0.87
CA MET A 113 7.70 -1.35 -0.81
C MET A 113 7.65 -2.74 -1.45
N VAL A 114 6.58 -3.48 -1.17
CA VAL A 114 6.34 -4.80 -1.75
C VAL A 114 6.05 -4.69 -3.25
N ALA A 115 5.34 -3.67 -3.72
CA ALA A 115 5.03 -3.45 -5.13
C ALA A 115 6.31 -3.31 -5.96
N ALA A 116 7.23 -2.45 -5.54
CA ALA A 116 8.50 -2.29 -6.25
C ALA A 116 9.39 -3.55 -6.17
N GLY A 117 9.41 -4.24 -5.02
CA GLY A 117 10.08 -5.55 -4.89
C GLY A 117 9.47 -6.61 -5.81
N SER A 118 8.15 -6.60 -5.99
CA SER A 118 7.45 -7.54 -6.87
C SER A 118 7.70 -7.30 -8.35
N VAL A 119 7.76 -6.04 -8.78
CA VAL A 119 8.09 -5.69 -10.18
C VAL A 119 9.52 -6.15 -10.50
N ALA A 120 10.47 -5.95 -9.59
CA ALA A 120 11.84 -6.43 -9.75
C ALA A 120 11.90 -7.96 -9.86
N TYR A 121 11.13 -8.68 -9.04
CA TYR A 121 11.03 -10.14 -9.09
C TYR A 121 10.50 -10.66 -10.42
N ILE A 122 9.41 -10.05 -10.93
CA ILE A 122 8.78 -10.44 -12.20
C ILE A 122 9.73 -10.23 -13.39
N CYS A 123 10.52 -9.14 -13.37
CA CYS A 123 11.43 -8.81 -14.46
C CYS A 123 12.64 -9.75 -14.55
N HIS A 124 13.18 -10.22 -13.42
CA HIS A 124 14.44 -10.97 -13.41
C HIS A 124 14.30 -12.50 -13.37
N LYS A 125 13.14 -13.06 -12.97
CA LYS A 125 12.86 -14.52 -12.88
C LYS A 125 13.92 -15.37 -12.16
N LYS A 126 14.86 -14.76 -11.43
CA LYS A 126 15.89 -15.46 -10.63
C LYS A 126 15.59 -15.32 -9.14
N LEU A 127 15.41 -16.45 -8.48
CA LEU A 127 15.25 -16.61 -7.03
C LEU A 127 16.47 -16.17 -6.19
N GLY A 128 17.56 -15.71 -6.79
CA GLY A 128 18.80 -15.27 -6.12
C GLY A 128 18.69 -13.90 -5.42
N LEU A 129 17.55 -13.64 -4.79
CA LEU A 129 17.02 -12.36 -4.31
C LEU A 129 17.73 -11.82 -3.06
N GLN A 130 19.05 -11.96 -2.99
CA GLN A 130 19.89 -11.34 -1.96
C GLN A 130 20.54 -10.04 -2.48
N TYR A 131 20.70 -9.90 -3.80
CA TYR A 131 21.36 -8.75 -4.44
C TYR A 131 20.43 -7.54 -4.69
N TYR A 132 19.12 -7.77 -4.86
CA TYR A 132 18.12 -6.70 -4.99
C TYR A 132 17.65 -6.14 -3.63
N PHE A 133 17.93 -6.89 -2.56
CA PHE A 133 17.59 -6.56 -1.18
C PHE A 133 18.39 -5.36 -0.63
N GLY A 134 19.63 -5.18 -1.10
CA GLY A 134 20.53 -4.10 -0.67
C GLY A 134 20.19 -2.72 -1.25
N ASN A 135 19.85 -2.63 -2.54
CA ASN A 135 19.60 -1.34 -3.20
C ASN A 135 18.20 -0.77 -2.92
N PHE A 136 17.21 -1.62 -2.65
CA PHE A 136 15.85 -1.17 -2.38
C PHE A 136 15.68 -0.62 -0.95
N ILE A 137 16.35 -1.22 0.02
CA ILE A 137 16.37 -0.76 1.42
C ILE A 137 17.23 0.50 1.58
N HIS A 138 18.37 0.62 0.88
CA HIS A 138 19.20 1.83 0.93
C HIS A 138 18.55 3.04 0.23
N GLY A 139 17.76 2.82 -0.82
CA GLY A 139 17.12 3.89 -1.58
C GLY A 139 15.81 4.39 -0.99
N PHE A 140 14.92 3.50 -0.53
CA PHE A 140 13.53 3.86 -0.23
C PHE A 140 13.23 4.02 1.28
N LEU A 141 13.95 3.28 2.14
CA LEU A 141 13.77 3.35 3.59
C LEU A 141 14.17 4.71 4.19
N PRO A 142 15.20 5.43 3.67
CA PRO A 142 15.47 6.82 4.06
C PRO A 142 14.38 7.81 3.61
N TYR A 143 13.72 7.58 2.47
CA TYR A 143 12.61 8.41 2.00
C TYR A 143 11.35 8.22 2.85
N TYR A 144 11.06 6.98 3.22
CA TYR A 144 9.98 6.63 4.13
C TYR A 144 10.25 7.17 5.56
N CYS A 145 11.49 7.07 6.04
CA CYS A 145 11.95 7.67 7.29
C CYS A 145 11.83 9.22 7.28
N ARG A 146 12.12 9.87 6.14
CA ARG A 146 12.02 11.33 5.99
C ARG A 146 10.56 11.83 6.00
N GLN A 147 9.59 11.04 5.54
CA GLN A 147 8.17 11.37 5.68
C GLN A 147 7.68 11.29 7.14
N ASN A 148 8.17 10.31 7.92
CA ASN A 148 7.75 10.13 9.32
C ASN A 148 8.51 11.00 10.33
N CYS A 149 9.75 11.42 10.06
CA CYS A 149 10.52 12.29 10.97
C CYS A 149 9.98 13.73 11.08
N LYS A 150 9.19 14.23 10.12
CA LYS A 150 8.58 15.56 10.19
C LYS A 150 7.24 15.62 10.93
N LYS A 151 6.54 14.51 11.15
CA LYS A 151 5.26 14.49 11.88
C LYS A 151 5.50 14.26 13.38
N ARG A 152 5.85 15.34 14.08
CA ARG A 152 5.83 15.38 15.55
C ARG A 152 4.41 15.07 16.04
N THR A 153 4.26 13.94 16.75
CA THR A 153 3.19 13.64 17.71
C THR A 153 1.72 13.73 17.25
N ARG A 154 1.21 12.65 16.65
CA ARG A 154 -0.03 11.95 17.08
C ARG A 154 -0.40 10.87 16.05
N PHE A 155 -0.43 9.61 16.50
CA PHE A 155 -1.29 8.54 15.99
C PHE A 155 -1.49 8.51 14.46
N LEU A 156 -0.51 8.00 13.71
CA LEU A 156 -0.72 7.68 12.30
C LEU A 156 -1.27 6.26 12.17
N TRP A 157 -2.59 6.17 12.25
CA TRP A 157 -3.33 5.23 11.43
C TRP A 157 -4.24 6.07 10.53
N ILE A 158 -4.26 5.72 9.25
CA ILE A 158 -5.09 6.26 8.16
C ILE A 158 -4.64 7.61 7.57
N GLY A 159 -4.31 7.59 6.27
CA GLY A 159 -4.54 8.73 5.36
C GLY A 159 -3.45 9.78 5.31
N GLY A 160 -2.47 9.55 4.43
CA GLY A 160 -1.51 10.56 3.99
C GLY A 160 -1.52 10.73 2.47
N TYR A 161 -2.72 10.85 1.89
CA TYR A 161 -2.99 11.58 0.65
C TYR A 161 -4.17 12.50 0.95
#